data_AF-L7CIF8-F1
#
_entry.id   AF-L7CIF8-F1
#
_cell.length_a   1.000
_cell.length_b   1.000
_cell.length_c   1.000
_cell.angle_alpha   90.00
_cell.angle_beta   90.00
_cell.angle_gamma   90.00
#
_symmetry.space_group_name_H-M   'P 1'
#
loop_
_entity.id
_entity.type
_entity.pdbx_description
1 polymer ?
#
loop_
_entity_poly.entity_id
_entity_poly.type
_entity_poly.pdbx_seq_one_letter_code
_entity_poly.pdbx_strand_id
1 'polypeptide(L)'
;MENGKAASVRGLMNGLGCGTTEFYVFRQRGALEQDYLFKFIRQESYRKLARAQMQSGVGQARVPKDFVLETTLPVPPLAEQSRIVSAIESLQERSSRARFLLSEVGPLIGQLRQSVLRDAFSGKLTADWRAEHLNVQPASELLSQVHEHDDGTKKRRRIKKKGTVPLPNDLFHELPESWAYATVDECLEQGFIIDYVDGNHGGLYPRKAEFGDEGIRFITAKQINDGVVDFESAPRLTEERAQQLQKGWARGGDVLLTHNATVGRVARTPKDMGTFLLGTSATYYRCNEAVLNSDYLYHVFCGPQWQGQLGSIMEQTTRNQVSIQKQGVFRVPVAPIEEQLEIARILDSAMAWLRSVESGLASMESSLTQLDQSILSKAFRGELVPQDPRDEPASELLARIRYQREEAAETKATNQRTKKTGSETTKRKAAMAKSRFDDDVKKQPYLATLLKESTEKLTPEELFDAADLPVTDFYKQLAWEIENGHISDDVKTLEAL
;
A
#
# COMPACT_ATOMS: atom_id res chain seq x y z
N MET A 1 -17.23 -8.78 -1.67
CA MET A 1 -18.30 -7.83 -2.04
C MET A 1 -18.05 -6.41 -1.53
N GLU A 2 -17.61 -6.21 -0.27
CA GLU A 2 -17.23 -4.87 0.19
C GLU A 2 -16.03 -4.28 -0.58
N ASN A 3 -14.92 -5.02 -0.62
CA ASN A 3 -13.67 -4.60 -1.27
C ASN A 3 -13.66 -4.83 -2.79
N GLY A 4 -14.82 -5.10 -3.41
CA GLY A 4 -14.91 -5.36 -4.86
C GLY A 4 -14.26 -6.68 -5.32
N LYS A 5 -13.76 -7.48 -4.39
CA LYS A 5 -13.21 -8.82 -4.66
C LYS A 5 -14.32 -9.75 -5.16
N ALA A 6 -14.27 -10.02 -6.46
CA ALA A 6 -15.07 -10.99 -7.20
C ALA A 6 -14.18 -11.54 -8.32
N ALA A 7 -14.42 -12.77 -8.76
CA ALA A 7 -13.69 -13.38 -9.85
C ALA A 7 -14.65 -14.15 -10.77
N SER A 8 -14.42 -14.02 -12.07
CA SER A 8 -14.98 -14.91 -13.09
C SER A 8 -14.02 -16.08 -13.22
N VAL A 9 -14.45 -17.29 -12.85
CA VAL A 9 -13.59 -18.49 -12.85
C VAL A 9 -13.80 -19.25 -14.15
N ARG A 10 -12.72 -19.53 -14.89
CA ARG A 10 -12.71 -20.27 -16.16
C ARG A 10 -11.56 -21.28 -16.17
N GLY A 11 -11.68 -22.35 -16.96
CA GLY A 11 -10.57 -23.27 -17.22
C GLY A 11 -10.09 -24.06 -15.99
N LEU A 12 -11.00 -24.42 -15.08
CA LEU A 12 -10.66 -25.28 -13.94
C LEU A 12 -10.24 -26.67 -14.43
N MET A 13 -9.13 -27.19 -13.90
CA MET A 13 -8.73 -28.58 -14.15
C MET A 13 -9.87 -29.50 -13.70
N ASN A 14 -10.38 -30.32 -14.61
CA ASN A 14 -11.53 -31.22 -14.40
C ASN A 14 -12.87 -30.52 -14.04
N GLY A 15 -12.99 -29.22 -14.27
CA GLY A 15 -14.23 -28.47 -14.04
C GLY A 15 -14.61 -28.27 -12.57
N LEU A 16 -13.71 -28.57 -11.63
CA LEU A 16 -13.93 -28.48 -10.19
C LEU A 16 -12.95 -27.51 -9.53
N GLY A 17 -13.44 -26.80 -8.52
CA GLY A 17 -12.64 -25.90 -7.69
C GLY A 17 -13.16 -25.91 -6.26
N CYS A 18 -12.26 -25.91 -5.29
CA CYS A 18 -12.56 -25.77 -3.87
C CYS A 18 -12.07 -24.41 -3.37
N GLY A 19 -12.72 -23.89 -2.35
CA GLY A 19 -12.40 -22.57 -1.79
C GLY A 19 -12.98 -22.41 -0.40
N THR A 20 -12.63 -21.30 0.24
CA THR A 20 -13.17 -20.94 1.55
C THR A 20 -14.69 -20.78 1.53
N THR A 21 -15.32 -20.97 2.70
CA THR A 21 -16.75 -20.72 2.92
C THR A 21 -17.14 -19.25 2.77
N GLU A 22 -16.17 -18.33 2.66
CA GLU A 22 -16.39 -16.89 2.42
C GLU A 22 -16.89 -16.55 1.00
N PHE A 23 -16.87 -17.51 0.07
CA PHE A 23 -17.30 -17.26 -1.31
C PHE A 23 -18.80 -17.51 -1.51
N TYR A 24 -19.49 -16.51 -2.05
CA TYR A 24 -20.74 -16.72 -2.75
C TYR A 24 -20.46 -17.25 -4.16
N VAL A 25 -20.82 -18.51 -4.40
CA VAL A 25 -20.61 -19.18 -5.69
C VAL A 25 -21.89 -19.09 -6.53
N PHE A 26 -21.82 -18.30 -7.60
CA PHE A 26 -22.91 -18.20 -8.58
C PHE A 26 -22.68 -19.22 -9.71
N ARG A 27 -23.57 -20.22 -9.82
CA ARG A 27 -23.57 -21.18 -10.92
C ARG A 27 -24.71 -20.86 -11.87
N GLN A 28 -24.37 -20.51 -13.10
CA GLN A 28 -25.35 -20.14 -14.12
C GLN A 28 -25.93 -21.38 -14.80
N ARG A 29 -27.19 -21.26 -15.24
CA ARG A 29 -27.95 -22.34 -15.90
C ARG A 29 -28.61 -21.88 -17.20
N GLY A 30 -27.98 -20.93 -17.90
CA GLY A 30 -28.35 -20.54 -19.27
C GLY A 30 -29.11 -19.21 -19.43
N ALA A 31 -29.68 -18.62 -18.38
CA ALA A 31 -30.37 -17.32 -18.49
C ALA A 31 -29.44 -16.11 -18.44
N LEU A 32 -28.22 -16.31 -17.93
CA LEU A 32 -27.26 -15.27 -17.60
C LEU A 32 -25.89 -15.67 -18.12
N GLU A 33 -25.22 -14.73 -18.75
CA GLU A 33 -23.82 -14.80 -19.11
C GLU A 33 -22.92 -14.55 -17.88
N GLN A 34 -21.80 -15.25 -17.79
CA GLN A 34 -20.89 -15.21 -16.65
C GLN A 34 -20.32 -13.81 -16.43
N ASP A 35 -19.88 -13.19 -17.52
CA ASP A 35 -19.27 -11.87 -17.46
C ASP A 35 -20.30 -10.78 -17.20
N TYR A 36 -21.52 -10.92 -17.73
CA TYR A 36 -22.62 -9.99 -17.44
C TYR A 36 -22.92 -9.93 -15.93
N LEU A 37 -23.10 -11.10 -15.29
CA LEU A 37 -23.30 -11.19 -13.84
C LEU A 37 -22.09 -10.64 -13.07
N PHE A 38 -20.88 -10.95 -13.53
CA PHE A 38 -19.65 -10.44 -12.93
C PHE A 38 -19.55 -8.92 -12.98
N LYS A 39 -19.93 -8.28 -14.10
CA LYS A 39 -19.96 -6.81 -14.22
C LYS A 39 -21.05 -6.22 -13.31
N PHE A 40 -22.20 -6.86 -13.16
CA PHE A 40 -23.30 -6.40 -12.30
C PHE A 40 -22.89 -6.32 -10.84
N ILE A 41 -22.34 -7.42 -10.29
CA ILE A 41 -21.95 -7.47 -8.87
C ILE A 41 -20.75 -6.53 -8.54
N ARG A 42 -20.08 -6.00 -9.56
CA ARG A 42 -18.98 -5.03 -9.43
C ARG A 42 -19.44 -3.57 -9.51
N GLN A 43 -20.68 -3.31 -9.93
CA GLN A 43 -21.25 -1.98 -9.96
C GLN A 43 -21.32 -1.37 -8.55
N GLU A 44 -20.98 -0.09 -8.44
CA GLU A 44 -20.95 0.61 -7.15
C GLU A 44 -22.30 0.62 -6.43
N SER A 45 -23.42 0.73 -7.16
CA SER A 45 -24.77 0.71 -6.57
C SER A 45 -25.06 -0.60 -5.85
N TYR A 46 -24.78 -1.75 -6.48
CA TYR A 46 -24.92 -3.06 -5.86
C TYR A 46 -24.00 -3.20 -4.64
N ARG A 47 -22.73 -2.78 -4.78
CA ARG A 47 -21.75 -2.86 -3.68
C ARG A 47 -22.12 -1.99 -2.47
N LYS A 48 -22.68 -0.80 -2.71
CA LYS A 48 -23.19 0.08 -1.64
C LYS A 48 -24.35 -0.55 -0.88
N LEU A 49 -25.32 -1.13 -1.60
CA LEU A 49 -26.42 -1.87 -0.99
C LEU A 49 -25.91 -3.09 -0.20
N ALA A 50 -24.99 -3.86 -0.78
CA ALA A 50 -24.39 -5.01 -0.14
C ALA A 50 -23.65 -4.63 1.15
N ARG A 51 -22.88 -3.52 1.14
CA ARG A 51 -22.18 -3.00 2.32
C ARG A 51 -23.16 -2.57 3.41
N ALA A 52 -24.24 -1.88 3.06
CA ALA A 52 -25.25 -1.44 4.04
C ALA A 52 -25.94 -2.60 4.77
N GLN A 53 -25.99 -3.78 4.16
CA GLN A 53 -26.57 -4.99 4.75
C GLN A 53 -25.56 -5.82 5.55
N MET A 54 -24.29 -5.42 5.61
CA MET A 54 -23.28 -6.14 6.38
C MET A 54 -23.55 -5.97 7.87
N GLN A 55 -23.87 -7.07 8.56
CA GLN A 55 -24.03 -7.07 10.01
C GLN A 55 -22.65 -7.03 10.68
N SER A 56 -22.42 -6.06 11.55
CA SER A 56 -21.22 -5.94 12.36
C SER A 56 -21.40 -6.68 13.69
N GLY A 57 -20.97 -7.95 13.74
CA GLY A 57 -20.82 -8.74 14.96
C GLY A 57 -19.40 -9.30 15.04
N VAL A 58 -18.68 -8.97 16.11
CA VAL A 58 -17.35 -9.49 16.53
C VAL A 58 -16.43 -9.93 15.37
N GLY A 59 -15.80 -8.96 14.72
CA GLY A 59 -14.55 -9.16 13.96
C GLY A 59 -14.65 -9.50 12.46
N GLN A 60 -15.80 -9.93 11.93
CA GLN A 60 -15.95 -10.17 10.48
C GLN A 60 -17.33 -9.78 9.95
N ALA A 61 -17.41 -8.62 9.31
CA ALA A 61 -18.61 -8.18 8.63
C ALA A 61 -18.79 -8.96 7.30
N ARG A 62 -19.97 -9.54 7.08
CA ARG A 62 -20.28 -10.33 5.87
C ARG A 62 -21.57 -9.85 5.25
N VAL A 63 -21.64 -9.89 3.92
CA VAL A 63 -22.91 -9.68 3.21
C VAL A 63 -23.80 -10.89 3.49
N PRO A 64 -25.04 -10.73 3.99
CA PRO A 64 -25.95 -11.84 4.25
C PRO A 64 -26.32 -12.61 3.00
N LYS A 65 -26.52 -13.93 3.12
CA LYS A 65 -26.90 -14.79 1.99
C LYS A 65 -28.26 -14.37 1.42
N ASP A 66 -29.19 -14.03 2.29
CA ASP A 66 -30.57 -13.68 1.91
C ASP A 66 -30.58 -12.41 1.05
N PHE A 67 -29.79 -11.39 1.41
CA PHE A 67 -29.61 -10.21 0.56
C PHE A 67 -29.18 -10.56 -0.87
N VAL A 68 -28.21 -11.49 -1.01
CA VAL A 68 -27.73 -11.91 -2.33
C VAL A 68 -28.83 -12.62 -3.13
N LEU A 69 -29.68 -13.41 -2.47
CA LEU A 69 -30.78 -14.15 -3.10
C LEU A 69 -31.98 -13.26 -3.45
N GLU A 70 -32.23 -12.21 -2.67
CA GLU A 70 -33.34 -11.27 -2.84
C GLU A 70 -33.00 -10.12 -3.80
N THR A 71 -31.72 -9.93 -4.11
CA THR A 71 -31.28 -8.89 -5.05
C THR A 71 -31.95 -9.08 -6.42
N THR A 72 -32.60 -8.03 -6.91
CA THR A 72 -33.14 -7.98 -8.27
C THR A 72 -32.05 -7.68 -9.28
N LEU A 73 -32.02 -8.47 -10.35
CA LEU A 73 -31.05 -8.35 -11.45
C LEU A 73 -31.81 -8.06 -12.75
N PRO A 74 -31.42 -7.05 -13.54
CA PRO A 74 -31.91 -6.91 -14.91
C PRO A 74 -31.40 -8.07 -15.76
N VAL A 75 -32.32 -8.82 -16.36
CA VAL A 75 -32.02 -9.99 -17.21
C VAL A 75 -32.45 -9.69 -18.65
N PRO A 76 -31.62 -8.99 -19.46
CA PRO A 76 -31.91 -8.81 -20.88
C PRO A 76 -31.67 -10.13 -21.65
N PRO A 77 -32.09 -10.21 -22.93
CA PRO A 77 -31.79 -11.36 -23.80
C PRO A 77 -30.29 -11.69 -23.83
N LEU A 78 -29.92 -12.96 -24.03
CA LEU A 78 -28.51 -13.38 -24.01
C LEU A 78 -27.66 -12.63 -25.04
N ALA A 79 -28.20 -12.38 -26.24
CA ALA A 79 -27.51 -11.60 -27.26
C ALA A 79 -27.25 -10.16 -26.79
N GLU A 80 -28.22 -9.54 -26.12
CA GLU A 80 -28.06 -8.21 -25.52
C GLU A 80 -27.06 -8.21 -24.36
N GLN A 81 -27.06 -9.24 -23.51
CA GLN A 81 -26.05 -9.41 -22.44
C GLN A 81 -24.63 -9.40 -23.02
N SER A 82 -24.38 -10.15 -24.10
CA SER A 82 -23.06 -10.19 -24.74
C SER A 82 -22.69 -8.86 -25.39
N ARG A 83 -23.65 -8.15 -26.01
CA ARG A 83 -23.39 -6.78 -26.53
C ARG A 83 -23.06 -5.80 -25.40
N ILE A 84 -23.75 -5.88 -24.26
CA ILE A 84 -23.48 -5.06 -23.08
C ILE A 84 -22.08 -5.35 -22.54
N VAL A 85 -21.71 -6.63 -22.36
CA VAL A 85 -20.38 -7.02 -21.87
C VAL A 85 -19.29 -6.48 -22.79
N SER A 86 -19.43 -6.69 -24.10
CA SER A 86 -18.46 -6.21 -25.09
C SER A 86 -18.31 -4.68 -25.06
N ALA A 87 -19.42 -3.94 -24.95
CA ALA A 87 -19.39 -2.48 -24.85
C ALA A 87 -18.72 -1.99 -23.56
N ILE A 88 -19.00 -2.63 -22.41
CA ILE A 88 -18.34 -2.34 -21.14
C ILE A 88 -16.84 -2.58 -21.26
N GLU A 89 -16.43 -3.72 -21.81
CA GLU A 89 -15.02 -4.10 -21.94
C GLU A 89 -14.26 -3.15 -22.85
N SER A 90 -14.80 -2.83 -24.02
CA SER A 90 -14.18 -1.86 -24.94
C SER A 90 -13.97 -0.48 -24.29
N LEU A 91 -14.94 0.00 -23.50
CA LEU A 91 -14.79 1.28 -22.80
C LEU A 91 -13.82 1.20 -21.62
N GLN A 92 -13.83 0.09 -20.88
CA GLN A 92 -12.91 -0.15 -19.75
C GLN A 92 -11.46 -0.38 -20.21
N GLU A 93 -11.25 -0.92 -21.41
CA GLU A 93 -9.92 -1.02 -22.01
C GLU A 93 -9.33 0.37 -22.26
N ARG A 94 -10.15 1.30 -22.75
CA ARG A 94 -9.72 2.70 -22.94
C ARG A 94 -9.36 3.37 -21.63
N SER A 95 -10.16 3.19 -20.57
CA SER A 95 -9.85 3.73 -19.24
C SER A 95 -8.61 3.07 -18.64
N SER A 96 -8.43 1.76 -18.83
CA SER A 96 -7.24 1.03 -18.37
C SER A 96 -5.96 1.49 -19.08
N ARG A 97 -6.01 1.73 -20.39
CA ARG A 97 -4.90 2.32 -21.14
C ARG A 97 -4.56 3.72 -20.64
N ALA A 98 -5.57 4.55 -20.35
CA ALA A 98 -5.33 5.88 -19.77
C ALA A 98 -4.63 5.78 -18.41
N ARG A 99 -5.06 4.87 -17.53
CA ARG A 99 -4.39 4.62 -16.23
C ARG A 99 -2.93 4.21 -16.41
N PHE A 100 -2.66 3.30 -17.33
CA PHE A 100 -1.30 2.88 -17.64
C PHE A 100 -0.43 4.08 -18.08
N LEU A 101 -0.93 4.92 -18.99
CA LEU A 101 -0.19 6.12 -19.41
C LEU A 101 0.04 7.10 -18.25
N LEU A 102 -0.94 7.27 -17.35
CA LEU A 102 -0.80 8.13 -16.19
C LEU A 102 0.23 7.59 -15.19
N SER A 103 0.30 6.28 -14.99
CA SER A 103 1.28 5.68 -14.07
C SER A 103 2.72 5.88 -14.52
N GLU A 104 2.97 6.04 -15.83
CA GLU A 104 4.30 6.35 -16.37
C GLU A 104 4.74 7.80 -16.04
N VAL A 105 3.80 8.72 -15.81
CA VAL A 105 4.12 10.13 -15.54
C VAL A 105 4.69 10.32 -14.13
N GLY A 106 4.22 9.54 -13.15
CA GLY A 106 4.66 9.65 -11.74
C GLY A 106 6.19 9.54 -11.56
N PRO A 107 6.85 8.49 -12.08
CA PRO A 107 8.30 8.36 -12.05
C PRO A 107 9.04 9.53 -12.73
N LEU A 108 8.51 10.02 -13.86
CA LEU A 108 9.11 11.15 -14.59
C LEU A 108 9.10 12.45 -13.78
N ILE A 109 8.04 12.69 -12.99
CA ILE A 109 7.97 13.84 -12.07
C ILE A 109 9.09 13.75 -11.02
N GLY A 110 9.32 12.56 -10.46
CA GLY A 110 10.41 12.32 -9.51
C GLY A 110 11.79 12.60 -10.12
N GLN A 111 12.02 12.10 -11.34
CA GLN A 111 13.27 12.33 -12.07
C GLN A 111 13.49 13.81 -12.42
N LEU A 112 12.44 14.50 -12.88
CA LEU A 112 12.51 15.92 -13.21
C LEU A 112 12.82 16.76 -11.97
N ARG A 113 12.17 16.46 -10.83
CA ARG A 113 12.46 17.12 -9.54
C ARG A 113 13.94 17.01 -9.17
N GLN A 114 14.50 15.80 -9.26
CA GLN A 114 15.91 15.56 -8.96
C GLN A 114 16.85 16.27 -9.94
N SER A 115 16.51 16.26 -11.23
CA SER A 115 17.31 16.95 -12.26
C SER A 115 17.33 18.46 -12.03
N VAL A 116 16.17 19.07 -11.79
CA VAL A 116 16.05 20.51 -11.54
C VAL A 116 16.85 20.92 -10.31
N LEU A 117 16.74 20.18 -9.20
CA LEU A 117 17.51 20.46 -7.98
C LEU A 117 19.02 20.29 -8.20
N ARG A 118 19.44 19.28 -8.95
CA ARG A 118 20.86 19.07 -9.29
C ARG A 118 21.39 20.23 -10.15
N ASP A 119 20.62 20.66 -11.14
CA ASP A 119 21.04 21.73 -12.05
C ASP A 119 21.04 23.09 -11.34
N ALA A 120 20.15 23.30 -10.36
CA ALA A 120 20.18 24.46 -9.47
C ALA A 120 21.49 24.53 -8.68
N PHE A 121 21.86 23.46 -7.98
CA PHE A 121 23.01 23.46 -7.07
C PHE A 121 24.34 23.09 -7.72
N SER A 122 24.36 22.98 -9.05
CA SER A 122 25.58 23.03 -9.87
C SER A 122 25.77 24.38 -10.57
N GLY A 123 24.86 25.33 -10.35
CA GLY A 123 24.90 26.66 -10.96
C GLY A 123 24.51 26.69 -12.45
N LYS A 124 24.02 25.57 -13.01
CA LYS A 124 23.55 25.49 -14.40
C LYS A 124 22.20 26.20 -14.59
N LEU A 125 21.32 26.11 -13.59
CA LEU A 125 19.97 26.69 -13.66
C LEU A 125 19.99 28.22 -13.83
N THR A 126 20.99 28.89 -13.24
CA THR A 126 21.14 30.35 -13.24
C THR A 126 22.36 30.82 -14.03
N ALA A 127 22.87 30.00 -14.96
CA ALA A 127 24.03 30.35 -15.77
C ALA A 127 23.83 31.66 -16.57
N ASP A 128 22.67 31.82 -17.21
CA ASP A 128 22.32 33.02 -17.98
C ASP A 128 22.19 34.24 -17.06
N TRP A 129 21.51 34.09 -15.92
CA TRP A 129 21.39 35.16 -14.92
C TRP A 129 22.76 35.64 -14.44
N ARG A 130 23.69 34.71 -14.18
CA ARG A 130 25.04 35.04 -13.72
C ARG A 130 25.84 35.78 -14.77
N ALA A 131 25.67 35.46 -16.06
CA ALA A 131 26.32 36.16 -17.15
C ALA A 131 25.90 37.63 -17.25
N GLU A 132 24.66 37.95 -16.84
CA GLU A 132 24.12 39.32 -16.79
C GLU A 132 24.47 40.07 -15.49
N HIS A 133 24.90 39.37 -14.43
CA HIS A 133 25.12 39.92 -13.09
C HIS A 133 26.56 39.71 -12.59
N LEU A 134 27.55 40.20 -13.35
CA LEU A 134 28.99 40.04 -13.05
C LEU A 134 29.48 40.78 -11.79
N ASN A 135 28.73 41.77 -11.29
CA ASN A 135 29.14 42.62 -10.17
C ASN A 135 28.68 42.12 -8.80
N VAL A 136 28.12 40.92 -8.71
CA VAL A 136 27.70 40.34 -7.43
C VAL A 136 28.91 39.89 -6.62
N GLN A 137 28.83 40.06 -5.30
CA GLN A 137 29.92 39.67 -4.41
C GLN A 137 30.07 38.13 -4.39
N PRO A 138 31.26 37.58 -4.71
CA PRO A 138 31.49 36.14 -4.67
C PRO A 138 31.26 35.55 -3.28
N ALA A 139 30.76 34.32 -3.23
CA ALA A 139 30.54 33.58 -1.98
C ALA A 139 31.84 33.37 -1.19
N SER A 140 32.99 33.23 -1.87
CA SER A 140 34.30 33.11 -1.23
C SER A 140 34.69 34.37 -0.44
N GLU A 141 34.34 35.56 -0.94
CA GLU A 141 34.55 36.82 -0.22
C GLU A 141 33.59 36.95 0.95
N LEU A 142 32.30 36.63 0.75
CA LEU A 142 31.33 36.61 1.85
C LEU A 142 31.79 35.67 2.98
N LEU A 143 32.25 34.45 2.65
CA LEU A 143 32.73 33.48 3.65
C LEU A 143 34.03 33.89 4.35
N SER A 144 34.75 34.88 3.83
CA SER A 144 35.96 35.43 4.47
C SER A 144 35.65 36.44 5.58
N GLN A 145 34.39 36.89 5.67
CA GLN A 145 33.94 37.93 6.60
C GLN A 145 32.96 37.36 7.61
N VAL A 146 33.06 37.81 8.86
CA VAL A 146 32.08 37.49 9.90
C VAL A 146 30.92 38.47 9.78
N HIS A 147 29.73 37.95 9.50
CA HIS A 147 28.51 38.74 9.45
C HIS A 147 27.81 38.76 10.82
N GLU A 148 27.61 39.96 11.35
CA GLU A 148 26.83 40.19 12.56
C GLU A 148 25.32 40.19 12.24
N HIS A 149 24.51 39.94 13.27
CA HIS A 149 23.07 39.96 13.18
C HIS A 149 22.48 40.65 14.42
N ASP A 150 21.51 41.54 14.22
CA ASP A 150 21.03 42.49 15.25
C ASP A 150 19.69 42.09 15.90
N ASP A 151 19.26 40.82 15.77
CA ASP A 151 17.97 40.39 16.35
C ASP A 151 18.02 40.01 17.84
N GLY A 152 19.13 40.33 18.53
CA GLY A 152 19.34 39.96 19.92
C GLY A 152 19.56 38.45 20.17
N THR A 153 19.53 37.60 19.14
CA THR A 153 19.88 36.17 19.27
C THR A 153 21.38 36.04 19.44
N LYS A 154 21.82 35.50 20.58
CA LYS A 154 23.26 35.22 20.78
C LYS A 154 23.71 34.12 19.83
N LYS A 155 24.62 34.48 18.92
CA LYS A 155 25.29 33.54 18.02
C LYS A 155 25.89 32.37 18.81
N ARG A 156 25.55 31.16 18.41
CA ARG A 156 25.99 29.97 19.12
C ARG A 156 27.45 29.66 18.79
N ARG A 157 28.19 29.17 19.79
CA ARG A 157 29.53 28.62 19.56
C ARG A 157 29.43 27.28 18.84
N ARG A 158 30.39 27.02 17.96
CA ARG A 158 30.53 25.76 17.23
C ARG A 158 30.36 24.55 18.15
N ILE A 159 29.65 23.55 17.64
CA ILE A 159 29.45 22.28 18.34
C ILE A 159 30.76 21.48 18.27
N LYS A 160 31.32 21.07 19.42
CA LYS A 160 32.59 20.32 19.46
C LYS A 160 32.46 19.01 18.64
N LYS A 161 33.28 18.92 17.60
CA LYS A 161 33.33 17.80 16.65
C LYS A 161 33.77 16.51 17.33
N LYS A 162 33.13 15.39 17.00
CA LYS A 162 33.64 14.03 17.25
C LYS A 162 33.74 13.32 15.90
N GLY A 163 34.97 13.17 15.41
CA GLY A 163 35.30 12.38 14.22
C GLY A 163 35.24 13.14 12.89
N THR A 164 35.81 12.51 11.87
CA THR A 164 35.65 12.86 10.45
C THR A 164 34.44 12.11 9.89
N VAL A 165 33.70 12.77 9.00
CA VAL A 165 32.63 12.13 8.24
C VAL A 165 33.22 11.81 6.86
N PRO A 166 33.36 10.53 6.48
CA PRO A 166 33.73 10.18 5.11
C PRO A 166 32.51 10.45 4.23
N LEU A 167 32.58 11.51 3.43
CA LEU A 167 31.60 11.83 2.39
C LEU A 167 32.12 11.33 1.04
N PRO A 168 31.27 10.77 0.18
CA PRO A 168 31.65 10.38 -1.18
C PRO A 168 32.16 11.60 -1.98
N ASN A 169 33.26 11.46 -2.70
CA ASN A 169 33.85 12.55 -3.48
C ASN A 169 33.01 12.91 -4.72
N ASP A 170 32.27 11.95 -5.27
CA ASP A 170 31.40 12.07 -6.44
C ASP A 170 30.08 12.80 -6.16
N LEU A 171 29.79 13.06 -4.88
CA LEU A 171 28.58 13.75 -4.46
C LEU A 171 28.59 15.25 -4.78
N PHE A 172 29.77 15.84 -4.91
CA PHE A 172 29.95 17.27 -5.13
C PHE A 172 30.27 17.55 -6.60
N HIS A 173 29.71 18.63 -7.12
CA HIS A 173 29.96 19.08 -8.49
C HIS A 173 30.98 20.21 -8.50
N GLU A 174 31.58 20.47 -9.65
CA GLU A 174 32.28 21.73 -9.87
C GLU A 174 31.27 22.88 -9.79
N LEU A 175 31.58 23.87 -8.96
CA LEU A 175 30.75 25.05 -8.78
C LEU A 175 31.24 26.20 -9.68
N PRO A 176 30.36 27.15 -10.01
CA PRO A 176 30.77 28.42 -10.62
C PRO A 176 31.81 29.15 -9.79
N GLU A 177 32.67 29.97 -10.42
CA GLU A 177 33.72 30.73 -9.73
C GLU A 177 33.19 31.67 -8.63
N SER A 178 31.96 32.19 -8.81
CA SER A 178 31.31 33.05 -7.81
C SER A 178 30.75 32.30 -6.60
N TRP A 179 30.75 30.96 -6.62
CA TRP A 179 30.20 30.12 -5.57
C TRP A 179 31.30 29.44 -4.76
N ALA A 180 30.96 28.99 -3.56
CA ALA A 180 31.86 28.21 -2.73
C ALA A 180 31.09 27.17 -1.94
N TYR A 181 31.73 26.03 -1.66
CA TYR A 181 31.22 25.11 -0.66
C TYR A 181 31.66 25.58 0.73
N ALA A 182 30.71 25.66 1.65
CA ALA A 182 30.97 25.87 3.07
C ALA A 182 30.30 24.76 3.89
N THR A 183 30.89 24.40 5.02
CA THR A 183 30.24 23.52 5.99
C THR A 183 29.20 24.26 6.82
N VAL A 184 28.22 23.56 7.38
CA VAL A 184 27.25 24.17 8.32
C VAL A 184 27.95 24.89 9.48
N ASP A 185 29.03 24.31 10.01
CA ASP A 185 29.83 24.93 11.09
C ASP A 185 30.57 26.18 10.60
N GLU A 186 31.12 26.20 9.38
CA GLU A 186 31.70 27.42 8.78
C GLU A 186 30.63 28.49 8.57
N CYS A 187 29.43 28.12 8.06
CA CYS A 187 28.30 29.03 7.93
C CYS A 187 27.87 29.60 9.29
N LEU A 188 27.89 28.78 10.35
CA LEU A 188 27.65 29.24 11.72
C LEU A 188 28.76 30.19 12.17
N GLU A 189 30.05 29.84 11.98
CA GLU A 189 31.19 30.68 12.38
C GLU A 189 31.20 32.03 11.66
N GLN A 190 30.84 32.08 10.37
CA GLN A 190 30.79 33.31 9.56
C GLN A 190 29.46 34.06 9.63
N GLY A 191 28.46 33.55 10.36
CA GLY A 191 27.20 34.26 10.61
C GLY A 191 26.18 34.19 9.48
N PHE A 192 26.34 33.24 8.55
CA PHE A 192 25.30 32.87 7.57
C PHE A 192 24.15 32.12 8.26
N ILE A 193 24.51 31.25 9.20
CA ILE A 193 23.58 30.59 10.12
C ILE A 193 23.77 31.23 11.49
N ILE A 194 22.69 31.70 12.10
CA ILE A 194 22.70 32.34 13.42
C ILE A 194 22.72 31.27 14.52
N ASP A 195 21.88 30.24 14.36
CA ASP A 195 21.79 29.11 15.26
C ASP A 195 21.24 27.88 14.54
N TYR A 196 21.66 26.70 15.00
CA TYR A 196 21.03 25.43 14.65
C TYR A 196 21.00 24.50 15.86
N VAL A 197 19.81 24.01 16.21
CA VAL A 197 19.57 23.27 17.46
C VAL A 197 18.50 22.22 17.26
N ASP A 198 18.70 21.07 17.90
CA ASP A 198 17.71 20.01 18.04
C ASP A 198 16.89 20.17 19.33
N GLY A 199 15.85 19.35 19.48
CA GLY A 199 15.06 19.32 20.71
C GLY A 199 15.85 18.90 21.95
N ASN A 200 15.31 19.24 23.13
CA ASN A 200 15.94 18.91 24.40
C ASN A 200 16.00 17.40 24.65
N HIS A 201 17.13 16.86 25.12
CA HIS A 201 17.30 15.41 25.39
C HIS A 201 17.28 15.10 26.90
N GLY A 202 17.11 13.83 27.25
CA GLY A 202 17.29 13.33 28.62
C GLY A 202 16.05 13.50 29.51
N GLY A 203 16.26 13.61 30.83
CA GLY A 203 15.17 13.58 31.83
C GLY A 203 14.17 14.74 31.75
N LEU A 204 14.53 15.82 31.05
CA LEU A 204 13.65 16.95 30.77
C LEU A 204 12.79 16.74 29.52
N TYR A 205 12.98 15.67 28.74
CA TYR A 205 12.13 15.38 27.58
C TYR A 205 10.67 15.15 28.01
N PRO A 206 9.68 15.82 27.39
CA PRO A 206 8.29 15.69 27.79
C PRO A 206 7.74 14.27 27.60
N ARG A 207 7.01 13.76 28.59
CA ARG A 207 6.29 12.47 28.54
C ARG A 207 4.93 12.65 27.89
N LYS A 208 4.37 11.54 27.39
CA LYS A 208 3.07 11.54 26.70
C LYS A 208 1.93 12.19 27.51
N ALA A 209 1.93 12.03 28.83
CA ALA A 209 0.90 12.59 29.72
C ALA A 209 1.02 14.11 29.95
N GLU A 210 2.13 14.73 29.54
CA GLU A 210 2.36 16.18 29.69
C GLU A 210 1.85 16.98 28.49
N PHE A 211 1.40 16.30 27.43
CA PHE A 211 0.83 16.96 26.25
C PHE A 211 -0.68 17.14 26.39
N GLY A 212 -1.16 18.31 26.00
CA GLY A 212 -2.58 18.65 25.94
C GLY A 212 -2.94 19.38 24.65
N ASP A 213 -4.14 19.97 24.65
CA ASP A 213 -4.73 20.63 23.49
C ASP A 213 -4.40 22.14 23.41
N GLU A 214 -3.85 22.72 24.48
CA GLU A 214 -3.51 24.15 24.58
C GLU A 214 -2.03 24.38 24.95
N GLY A 215 -1.51 25.57 24.62
CA GLY A 215 -0.15 26.01 24.94
C GLY A 215 0.82 26.03 23.75
N ILE A 216 2.11 25.88 24.03
CA ILE A 216 3.20 25.95 23.04
C ILE A 216 3.24 24.67 22.20
N ARG A 217 3.24 24.83 20.88
CA ARG A 217 3.30 23.72 19.93
C ARG A 217 4.63 22.98 20.03
N PHE A 218 4.56 21.65 20.06
CA PHE A 218 5.72 20.76 20.12
C PHE A 218 5.81 19.92 18.83
N ILE A 219 6.75 20.29 17.98
CA ILE A 219 6.93 19.74 16.63
C ILE A 219 7.95 18.60 16.66
N THR A 220 7.57 17.46 16.08
CA THR A 220 8.46 16.32 15.87
C THR A 220 8.49 15.96 14.39
N ALA A 221 9.31 14.98 13.99
CA ALA A 221 9.34 14.48 12.62
C ALA A 221 7.95 14.06 12.08
N LYS A 222 6.97 13.76 12.96
CA LYS A 222 5.59 13.42 12.54
C LYS A 222 4.83 14.60 11.92
N GLN A 223 5.11 15.81 12.38
CA GLN A 223 4.46 17.04 11.92
C GLN A 223 5.13 17.61 10.66
N ILE A 224 6.24 17.03 10.20
CA ILE A 224 6.98 17.52 9.03
C ILE A 224 6.68 16.59 7.86
N ASN A 225 5.96 17.10 6.87
CA ASN A 225 5.60 16.38 5.64
C ASN A 225 5.58 17.36 4.45
N ASP A 226 5.99 16.91 3.27
CA ASP A 226 5.86 17.63 1.99
C ASP A 226 6.31 19.09 2.00
N GLY A 227 7.41 19.40 2.70
CA GLY A 227 7.96 20.76 2.74
C GLY A 227 7.29 21.72 3.73
N VAL A 228 6.26 21.26 4.44
CA VAL A 228 5.47 22.07 5.38
C VAL A 228 5.43 21.44 6.78
N VAL A 229 5.09 22.28 7.76
CA VAL A 229 4.90 21.87 9.15
C VAL A 229 3.41 21.88 9.46
N ASP A 230 2.88 20.76 9.93
CA ASP A 230 1.53 20.64 10.46
C ASP A 230 1.50 21.17 11.90
N PHE A 231 1.16 22.45 12.03
CA PHE A 231 1.02 23.12 13.32
C PHE A 231 -0.34 22.88 14.00
N GLU A 232 -1.33 22.41 13.25
CA GLU A 232 -2.69 22.21 13.75
C GLU A 232 -2.77 20.92 14.55
N SER A 233 -2.24 19.83 14.00
CA SER A 233 -2.19 18.52 14.63
C SER A 233 -1.08 18.40 15.69
N ALA A 234 -0.25 19.43 15.87
CA ALA A 234 0.89 19.39 16.76
C ALA A 234 0.43 19.28 18.23
N PRO A 235 0.98 18.34 19.03
CA PRO A 235 0.72 18.30 20.45
C PRO A 235 1.26 19.56 21.12
N ARG A 236 0.65 19.97 22.23
CA ARG A 236 1.01 21.22 22.92
C ARG A 236 1.46 20.97 24.35
N LEU A 237 2.39 21.79 24.80
CA LEU A 237 2.86 21.84 26.18
C LEU A 237 2.35 23.12 26.83
N THR A 238 2.01 23.06 28.11
CA THR A 238 1.72 24.27 28.88
C THR A 238 2.94 25.21 28.87
N GLU A 239 2.69 26.51 28.98
CA GLU A 239 3.73 27.54 28.97
C GLU A 239 4.80 27.29 30.04
N GLU A 240 4.35 26.98 31.27
CA GLU A 240 5.20 26.63 32.41
C GLU A 240 6.14 25.47 32.10
N ARG A 241 5.62 24.45 31.41
CA ARG A 241 6.42 23.27 31.05
C ARG A 241 7.38 23.57 29.90
N ALA A 242 6.91 24.31 28.90
CA ALA A 242 7.73 24.74 27.77
C ALA A 242 8.95 25.54 28.23
N GLN A 243 8.79 26.47 29.18
CA GLN A 243 9.87 27.30 29.71
C GLN A 243 10.97 26.52 30.46
N GLN A 244 10.68 25.31 30.94
CA GLN A 244 11.70 24.43 31.53
C GLN A 244 12.62 23.81 30.47
N LEU A 245 12.24 23.83 29.18
CA LEU A 245 13.05 23.32 28.09
C LEU A 245 14.04 24.39 27.64
N GLN A 246 15.33 24.04 27.73
CA GLN A 246 16.43 24.94 27.41
C GLN A 246 16.82 24.94 25.92
N LYS A 247 16.26 24.02 25.12
CA LYS A 247 16.64 23.77 23.73
C LYS A 247 15.40 23.51 22.87
N GLY A 248 15.59 23.65 21.55
CA GLY A 248 14.55 23.38 20.56
C GLY A 248 13.60 24.54 20.29
N TRP A 249 13.86 25.73 20.80
CA TRP A 249 13.05 26.93 20.53
C TRP A 249 13.27 27.44 19.09
N ALA A 250 12.40 26.99 18.19
CA ALA A 250 12.31 27.46 16.82
C ALA A 250 11.29 28.58 16.68
N ARG A 251 11.34 29.32 15.57
CA ARG A 251 10.42 30.41 15.24
C ARG A 251 10.12 30.45 13.74
N GLY A 252 9.17 31.29 13.33
CA GLY A 252 8.91 31.55 11.93
C GLY A 252 10.14 31.98 11.15
N GLY A 253 10.26 31.49 9.91
CA GLY A 253 11.43 31.67 9.05
C GLY A 253 12.56 30.66 9.28
N ASP A 254 12.54 29.86 10.36
CA ASP A 254 13.52 28.78 10.53
C ASP A 254 13.26 27.64 9.52
N VAL A 255 14.32 27.03 9.01
CA VAL A 255 14.27 25.81 8.18
C VAL A 255 14.39 24.58 9.07
N LEU A 256 13.45 23.64 8.97
CA LEU A 256 13.45 22.42 9.78
C LEU A 256 13.98 21.23 8.98
N LEU A 257 14.76 20.37 9.64
CA LEU A 257 15.28 19.11 9.10
C LEU A 257 15.01 17.97 10.08
N THR A 258 14.40 16.89 9.61
CA THR A 258 14.27 15.66 10.40
C THR A 258 15.55 14.82 10.30
N HIS A 259 16.03 14.34 11.44
CA HIS A 259 17.34 13.68 11.52
C HIS A 259 17.36 12.42 12.39
N ASN A 260 16.21 11.97 12.91
CA ASN A 260 16.09 10.75 13.69
C ASN A 260 14.81 9.99 13.29
N ALA A 261 14.91 8.66 13.15
CA ALA A 261 13.89 7.73 12.67
C ALA A 261 13.43 7.98 11.23
N THR A 262 12.86 9.14 10.94
CA THR A 262 12.55 9.59 9.58
C THR A 262 13.53 10.70 9.23
N VAL A 263 14.61 10.36 8.53
CA VAL A 263 15.69 11.30 8.20
C VAL A 263 15.45 11.94 6.84
N GLY A 264 15.78 13.23 6.72
CA GLY A 264 15.87 13.92 5.43
C GLY A 264 14.61 14.69 5.00
N ARG A 265 13.53 14.69 5.80
CA ARG A 265 12.41 15.58 5.53
C ARG A 265 12.80 17.00 5.92
N VAL A 266 12.47 17.93 5.05
CA VAL A 266 12.76 19.35 5.22
C VAL A 266 11.43 20.10 5.22
N ALA A 267 11.31 21.14 6.04
CA ALA A 267 10.16 22.04 5.97
C ALA A 267 10.55 23.49 6.19
N ARG A 268 9.77 24.37 5.56
CA ARG A 268 9.79 25.81 5.84
C ARG A 268 8.76 26.13 6.91
N THR A 269 9.10 27.10 7.75
CA THR A 269 8.17 27.66 8.73
C THR A 269 7.68 29.02 8.22
N PRO A 270 6.36 29.31 8.29
CA PRO A 270 5.83 30.61 7.89
C PRO A 270 6.53 31.75 8.64
N LYS A 271 6.88 32.85 7.95
CA LYS A 271 7.66 33.95 8.57
C LYS A 271 6.90 34.67 9.69
N ASP A 272 5.58 34.65 9.64
CA ASP A 272 4.67 35.18 10.66
C ASP A 272 4.41 34.21 11.83
N MET A 273 4.93 32.98 11.76
CA MET A 273 4.78 32.00 12.82
C MET A 273 5.56 32.44 14.07
N GLY A 274 4.87 32.46 15.21
CA GLY A 274 5.50 32.66 16.53
C GLY A 274 6.46 31.53 16.91
N THR A 275 6.95 31.57 18.16
CA THR A 275 7.86 30.55 18.67
C THR A 275 7.16 29.21 18.92
N PHE A 276 7.89 28.11 18.71
CA PHE A 276 7.46 26.75 19.01
C PHE A 276 8.66 25.89 19.40
N LEU A 277 8.38 24.70 19.94
CA LEU A 277 9.40 23.78 20.43
C LEU A 277 9.60 22.60 19.48
N LEU A 278 10.85 22.19 19.28
CA LEU A 278 11.21 20.96 18.61
C LEU A 278 11.43 19.82 19.60
N GLY A 279 11.00 18.62 19.20
CA GLY A 279 11.46 17.37 19.79
C GLY A 279 12.83 16.94 19.27
N THR A 280 13.35 15.84 19.81
CA THR A 280 14.69 15.31 19.53
C THR A 280 14.85 14.66 18.15
N SER A 281 13.84 14.78 17.28
CA SER A 281 13.81 14.19 15.95
C SER A 281 14.03 15.18 14.82
N ALA A 282 14.04 16.48 15.13
CA ALA A 282 14.23 17.55 14.18
C ALA A 282 15.27 18.56 14.68
N THR A 283 15.93 19.23 13.74
CA THR A 283 16.84 20.36 13.94
C THR A 283 16.22 21.57 13.24
N TYR A 284 16.24 22.74 13.86
CA TYR A 284 15.99 23.99 13.12
C TYR A 284 17.31 24.63 12.70
N TYR A 285 17.27 25.39 11.61
CA TYR A 285 18.35 26.20 11.09
C TYR A 285 17.83 27.62 10.90
N ARG A 286 18.42 28.56 11.63
CA ARG A 286 18.08 29.97 11.57
C ARG A 286 19.09 30.70 10.71
N CYS A 287 18.64 31.23 9.58
CA CYS A 287 19.51 31.92 8.63
C CYS A 287 19.61 33.42 8.93
N ASN A 288 20.75 34.01 8.62
CA ASN A 288 20.89 35.46 8.49
C ASN A 288 20.47 35.86 7.07
N GLU A 289 19.24 36.36 6.92
CA GLU A 289 18.64 36.67 5.60
C GLU A 289 19.43 37.71 4.78
N ALA A 290 20.38 38.44 5.40
CA ALA A 290 21.26 39.37 4.68
C ALA A 290 22.30 38.65 3.80
N VAL A 291 22.63 37.39 4.11
CA VAL A 291 23.72 36.64 3.45
C VAL A 291 23.36 35.19 3.11
N LEU A 292 22.34 34.63 3.76
CA LEU A 292 21.79 33.31 3.48
C LEU A 292 20.27 33.37 3.52
N ASN A 293 19.64 33.16 2.36
CA ASN A 293 18.19 33.09 2.27
C ASN A 293 17.67 31.73 2.77
N SER A 294 16.66 31.74 3.64
CA SER A 294 16.06 30.52 4.20
C SER A 294 15.39 29.63 3.16
N ASP A 295 14.74 30.22 2.15
CA ASP A 295 14.10 29.45 1.07
C ASP A 295 15.15 28.75 0.19
N TYR A 296 16.27 29.42 -0.09
CA TYR A 296 17.43 28.81 -0.73
C TYR A 296 17.98 27.63 0.08
N LEU A 297 18.21 27.80 1.39
CA LEU A 297 18.69 26.72 2.26
C LEU A 297 17.71 25.53 2.32
N TYR A 298 16.40 25.81 2.36
CA TYR A 298 15.36 24.78 2.26
C TYR A 298 15.53 23.93 1.00
N HIS A 299 15.70 24.56 -0.16
CA HIS A 299 15.89 23.84 -1.41
C HIS A 299 17.23 23.09 -1.44
N VAL A 300 18.30 23.65 -0.87
CA VAL A 300 19.60 22.96 -0.73
C VAL A 300 19.42 21.66 0.04
N PHE A 301 18.67 21.69 1.15
CA PHE A 301 18.42 20.50 1.95
C PHE A 301 17.53 19.48 1.23
N CYS A 302 16.60 19.92 0.39
CA CYS A 302 15.83 19.03 -0.49
C CYS A 302 16.68 18.43 -1.62
N GLY A 303 17.81 19.05 -1.95
CA GLY A 303 18.67 18.68 -3.06
C GLY A 303 19.42 17.35 -2.88
N PRO A 304 19.83 16.70 -3.98
CA PRO A 304 20.49 15.40 -3.95
C PRO A 304 21.82 15.41 -3.20
N GLN A 305 22.56 16.53 -3.22
CA GLN A 305 23.84 16.65 -2.51
C GLN A 305 23.65 16.56 -0.98
N TRP A 306 22.66 17.25 -0.42
CA TRP A 306 22.37 17.18 1.01
C TRP A 306 21.81 15.81 1.41
N GLN A 307 20.84 15.30 0.64
CA GLN A 307 20.24 14.00 0.90
C GLN A 307 21.26 12.86 0.78
N GLY A 308 22.23 12.96 -0.13
CA GLY A 308 23.34 12.02 -0.24
C GLY A 308 24.29 12.06 0.95
N GLN A 309 24.55 13.24 1.55
CA GLN A 309 25.36 13.37 2.77
C GLN A 309 24.65 12.69 3.96
N LEU A 310 23.32 12.87 4.07
CA LEU A 310 22.51 12.16 5.06
C LEU A 310 22.56 10.64 4.84
N GLY A 311 22.36 10.18 3.60
CA GLY A 311 22.41 8.77 3.20
C GLY A 311 23.73 8.10 3.56
N SER A 312 24.84 8.75 3.23
CA SER A 312 26.20 8.27 3.52
C SER A 312 26.44 8.04 5.01
N ILE A 313 25.87 8.88 5.87
CA ILE A 313 25.93 8.68 7.33
C ILE A 313 25.06 7.51 7.77
N MET A 314 23.84 7.42 7.26
CA MET A 314 22.89 6.39 7.67
C MET A 314 23.40 5.00 7.32
N GLU A 315 24.03 4.82 6.16
CA GLU A 315 24.67 3.56 5.73
C GLU A 315 25.73 3.07 6.72
N GLN A 316 26.38 3.99 7.45
CA GLN A 316 27.42 3.68 8.43
C GLN A 316 26.86 3.42 9.84
N THR A 317 25.53 3.45 10.02
CA THR A 317 24.88 3.37 11.34
C THR A 317 23.78 2.32 11.37
N THR A 318 23.66 1.58 12.48
CA THR A 318 22.59 0.59 12.67
C THR A 318 21.20 1.23 12.86
N ARG A 319 21.16 2.51 13.25
CA ARG A 319 19.92 3.28 13.40
C ARG A 319 19.93 4.42 12.39
N ASN A 320 18.82 4.60 11.66
CA ASN A 320 18.62 5.73 10.76
C ASN A 320 18.57 7.05 11.55
N GLN A 321 19.74 7.62 11.81
CA GLN A 321 19.92 8.84 12.57
C GLN A 321 21.19 9.58 12.12
N VAL A 322 21.06 10.89 11.94
CA VAL A 322 22.19 11.79 11.68
C VAL A 322 22.24 12.81 12.80
N SER A 323 23.19 12.65 13.73
CA SER A 323 23.27 13.56 14.88
C SER A 323 23.61 14.99 14.47
N ILE A 324 23.21 15.97 15.28
CA ILE A 324 23.50 17.39 15.03
C ILE A 324 25.00 17.68 14.85
N GLN A 325 25.88 16.95 15.54
CA GLN A 325 27.33 17.10 15.37
C GLN A 325 27.82 16.67 13.98
N LYS A 326 27.16 15.68 13.36
CA LYS A 326 27.49 15.25 12.00
C LYS A 326 26.95 16.22 10.96
N GLN A 327 25.80 16.85 11.24
CA GLN A 327 25.22 17.89 10.38
C GLN A 327 26.17 19.11 10.25
N GLY A 328 26.88 19.47 11.33
CA GLY A 328 27.83 20.59 11.34
C GLY A 328 28.93 20.52 10.28
N VAL A 329 29.31 19.31 9.83
CA VAL A 329 30.39 19.12 8.85
C VAL A 329 29.87 18.89 7.43
N PHE A 330 28.55 18.91 7.23
CA PHE A 330 27.98 18.80 5.89
C PHE A 330 28.22 20.07 5.11
N ARG A 331 28.55 19.91 3.84
CA ARG A 331 28.82 21.00 2.90
C ARG A 331 27.53 21.44 2.24
N VAL A 332 27.35 22.75 2.14
CA VAL A 332 26.30 23.42 1.39
C VAL A 332 26.93 24.29 0.31
N PRO A 333 26.38 24.33 -0.91
CA PRO A 333 26.78 25.32 -1.90
C PRO A 333 26.27 26.69 -1.46
N VAL A 334 27.17 27.66 -1.39
CA VAL A 334 26.86 29.06 -1.09
C VAL A 334 27.04 29.85 -2.37
N ALA A 335 25.96 30.47 -2.83
CA ALA A 335 25.93 31.40 -3.95
C ALA A 335 25.87 32.85 -3.42
N PRO A 336 26.15 33.88 -4.23
CA PRO A 336 25.86 35.27 -3.90
C PRO A 336 24.38 35.46 -3.49
N ILE A 337 24.08 36.36 -2.55
CA ILE A 337 22.74 36.48 -1.96
C ILE A 337 21.65 36.80 -3.00
N GLU A 338 21.95 37.63 -4.00
CA GLU A 338 21.04 37.95 -5.09
C GLU A 338 20.74 36.72 -5.95
N GLU A 339 21.76 35.89 -6.19
CA GLU A 339 21.61 34.64 -6.94
C GLU A 339 20.81 33.60 -6.13
N GLN A 340 21.02 33.52 -4.81
CA GLN A 340 20.24 32.65 -3.93
C GLN A 340 18.73 32.95 -4.03
N LEU A 341 18.36 34.23 -4.03
CA LEU A 341 16.97 34.67 -4.17
C LEU A 341 16.39 34.26 -5.53
N GLU A 342 17.15 34.40 -6.61
CA GLU A 342 16.70 33.99 -7.95
C GLU A 342 16.55 32.47 -8.06
N ILE A 343 17.51 31.70 -7.53
CA ILE A 343 17.42 30.24 -7.46
C ILE A 343 16.17 29.82 -6.69
N ALA A 344 15.94 30.40 -5.50
CA ALA A 344 14.78 30.09 -4.69
C ALA A 344 13.47 30.39 -5.44
N ARG A 345 13.39 31.53 -6.15
CA ARG A 345 12.24 31.94 -6.96
C ARG A 345 11.95 30.95 -8.10
N ILE A 346 12.98 30.56 -8.86
CA ILE A 346 12.84 29.59 -9.97
C ILE A 346 12.41 28.23 -9.42
N LEU A 347 13.06 27.76 -8.35
CA LEU A 347 12.76 26.47 -7.74
C LEU A 347 11.35 26.44 -7.13
N ASP A 348 10.90 27.49 -6.44
CA ASP A 348 9.53 27.53 -5.92
C ASP A 348 8.50 27.48 -7.04
N SER A 349 8.74 28.19 -8.13
CA SER A 349 7.88 28.16 -9.33
C SER A 349 7.83 26.77 -9.95
N ALA A 350 9.00 26.13 -10.12
CA ALA A 350 9.11 24.79 -10.68
C ALA A 350 8.44 23.73 -9.79
N MET A 351 8.68 23.79 -8.47
CA MET A 351 8.08 22.85 -7.52
C MET A 351 6.57 23.05 -7.40
N ALA A 352 6.07 24.28 -7.49
CA ALA A 352 4.63 24.57 -7.53
C ALA A 352 3.99 23.97 -8.79
N TRP A 353 4.63 24.13 -9.95
CA TRP A 353 4.17 23.51 -11.19
C TRP A 353 4.15 21.98 -11.09
N LEU A 354 5.23 21.36 -10.57
CA LEU A 354 5.27 19.90 -10.36
C LEU A 354 4.14 19.40 -9.46
N ARG A 355 3.87 20.08 -8.34
CA ARG A 355 2.73 19.75 -7.46
C ARG A 355 1.39 19.86 -8.18
N SER A 356 1.22 20.85 -9.06
CA SER A 356 -0.01 21.00 -9.86
C SER A 356 -0.22 19.83 -10.82
N VAL A 357 0.86 19.32 -11.41
CA VAL A 357 0.82 18.12 -12.27
C VAL A 357 0.47 16.89 -11.44
N GLU A 358 1.09 16.69 -10.27
CA GLU A 358 0.79 15.57 -9.36
C GLU A 358 -0.68 15.58 -8.91
N SER A 359 -1.21 16.75 -8.55
CA SER A 359 -2.63 16.92 -8.20
C SER A 359 -3.55 16.63 -9.39
N GLY A 360 -3.16 17.06 -10.59
CA GLY A 360 -3.86 16.75 -11.84
C GLY A 360 -3.94 15.25 -12.10
N LEU A 361 -2.83 14.51 -11.94
CA LEU A 361 -2.80 13.05 -12.09
C LEU A 361 -3.77 12.36 -11.12
N ALA A 362 -3.75 12.73 -9.84
CA ALA A 362 -4.66 12.17 -8.84
C ALA A 362 -6.14 12.46 -9.18
N SER A 363 -6.44 13.65 -9.69
CA SER A 363 -7.79 14.01 -10.16
C SER A 363 -8.22 13.19 -11.38
N MET A 364 -7.31 12.96 -12.32
CA MET A 364 -7.56 12.13 -13.51
C MET A 364 -7.83 10.67 -13.13
N GLU A 365 -7.08 10.11 -12.18
CA GLU A 365 -7.33 8.76 -11.65
C GLU A 365 -8.71 8.60 -11.00
N SER A 366 -9.10 9.60 -10.19
CA SER A 366 -10.45 9.68 -9.62
C SER A 366 -11.52 9.76 -10.71
N SER A 367 -11.32 10.62 -11.71
CA SER A 367 -12.23 10.78 -12.85
C SER A 367 -12.40 9.48 -13.66
N LEU A 368 -11.31 8.75 -13.91
CA LEU A 368 -11.36 7.45 -14.59
C LEU A 368 -12.13 6.40 -13.77
N THR A 369 -11.98 6.43 -12.44
CA THR A 369 -12.74 5.56 -11.54
C THR A 369 -14.24 5.87 -11.60
N GLN A 370 -14.62 7.15 -11.61
CA GLN A 370 -16.01 7.56 -11.77
C GLN A 370 -16.57 7.19 -13.15
N LEU A 371 -15.77 7.33 -14.22
CA LEU A 371 -16.15 6.94 -15.58
C LEU A 371 -16.49 5.45 -15.65
N ASP A 372 -15.65 4.57 -15.10
CA ASP A 372 -15.91 3.13 -15.07
C ASP A 372 -17.22 2.79 -14.34
N GLN A 373 -17.53 3.49 -13.25
CA GLN A 373 -18.81 3.30 -12.55
C GLN A 373 -20.00 3.85 -13.33
N SER A 374 -19.83 4.95 -14.06
CA SER A 374 -20.86 5.49 -14.95
C SER A 374 -21.16 4.51 -16.10
N ILE A 375 -20.13 3.90 -16.69
CA ILE A 375 -20.27 2.87 -17.73
C ILE A 375 -21.11 1.69 -17.22
N LEU A 376 -20.75 1.14 -16.05
CA LEU A 376 -21.53 0.06 -15.43
C LEU A 376 -22.97 0.51 -15.14
N SER A 377 -23.16 1.72 -14.62
CA SER A 377 -24.51 2.23 -14.33
C SER A 377 -25.38 2.38 -15.57
N LYS A 378 -24.83 2.87 -16.69
CA LYS A 378 -25.58 2.98 -17.95
C LYS A 378 -25.87 1.61 -18.55
N ALA A 379 -24.94 0.66 -18.44
CA ALA A 379 -25.13 -0.71 -18.91
C ALA A 379 -26.35 -1.38 -18.28
N PHE A 380 -26.46 -1.34 -16.95
CA PHE A 380 -27.53 -2.04 -16.23
C PHE A 380 -28.86 -1.26 -16.19
N ARG A 381 -28.90 -0.04 -16.75
CA ARG A 381 -30.15 0.69 -17.04
C ARG A 381 -30.66 0.53 -18.48
N GLY A 382 -29.93 -0.21 -19.32
CA GLY A 382 -30.24 -0.35 -20.75
C GLY A 382 -29.92 0.91 -21.57
N GLU A 383 -29.06 1.78 -21.06
CA GLU A 383 -28.68 3.06 -21.71
C GLU A 383 -27.37 2.93 -22.53
N LEU A 384 -26.66 1.79 -22.43
CA LEU A 384 -25.34 1.62 -23.04
C LEU A 384 -25.38 1.05 -24.46
N VAL A 385 -26.36 0.18 -24.75
CA VAL A 385 -26.49 -0.54 -26.02
C VAL A 385 -27.96 -0.48 -26.45
N PRO A 386 -28.27 -0.21 -27.73
CA PRO A 386 -29.64 -0.25 -28.22
C PRO A 386 -30.21 -1.67 -28.21
N GLN A 387 -31.53 -1.79 -27.98
CA GLN A 387 -32.25 -3.06 -28.07
C GLN A 387 -32.39 -3.49 -29.54
N ASP A 388 -32.25 -4.79 -29.81
CA ASP A 388 -32.51 -5.39 -31.13
C ASP A 388 -33.87 -6.10 -31.10
N PRO A 389 -34.86 -5.66 -31.91
CA PRO A 389 -36.18 -6.30 -31.96
C PRO A 389 -36.17 -7.78 -32.37
N ARG A 390 -35.05 -8.29 -32.89
CA ARG A 390 -34.88 -9.69 -33.31
C ARG A 390 -34.41 -10.59 -32.17
N ASP A 391 -34.02 -10.04 -31.03
CA ASP A 391 -33.60 -10.83 -29.87
C ASP A 391 -34.80 -11.53 -29.23
N GLU A 392 -34.61 -12.77 -28.77
CA GLU A 392 -35.62 -13.50 -27.98
C GLU A 392 -35.98 -12.69 -26.72
N PRO A 393 -37.26 -12.34 -26.49
CA PRO A 393 -37.66 -11.61 -25.30
C PRO A 393 -37.26 -12.33 -24.02
N ALA A 394 -36.76 -11.59 -23.02
CA ALA A 394 -36.32 -12.17 -21.74
C ALA A 394 -37.41 -13.00 -21.05
N SER A 395 -38.68 -12.62 -21.19
CA SER A 395 -39.83 -13.38 -20.68
C SER A 395 -39.93 -14.79 -21.28
N GLU A 396 -39.65 -14.93 -22.58
CA GLU A 396 -39.69 -16.21 -23.28
C GLU A 396 -38.50 -17.10 -22.90
N LEU A 397 -37.29 -16.52 -22.82
CA LEU A 397 -36.09 -17.20 -22.32
C LEU A 397 -36.29 -17.76 -20.91
N LEU A 398 -36.84 -16.95 -20.01
CA LEU A 398 -37.11 -17.36 -18.62
C LEU A 398 -38.18 -18.45 -18.54
N ALA A 399 -39.23 -18.37 -19.37
CA ALA A 399 -40.25 -19.41 -19.47
C ALA A 399 -39.64 -20.75 -19.94
N ARG A 400 -38.81 -20.73 -21.00
CA ARG A 400 -38.10 -21.92 -21.49
C ARG A 400 -37.23 -22.55 -20.41
N ILE A 401 -36.49 -21.75 -19.65
CA ILE A 401 -35.61 -22.26 -18.59
C ILE A 401 -36.41 -22.84 -17.42
N ARG A 402 -37.58 -22.26 -17.08
CA ARG A 402 -38.49 -22.85 -16.07
C ARG A 402 -38.98 -24.21 -16.52
N TYR A 403 -39.46 -24.31 -17.75
CA TYR A 403 -39.92 -25.57 -18.33
C TYR A 403 -38.83 -26.65 -18.32
N GLN A 404 -37.62 -26.34 -18.81
CA GLN A 404 -36.48 -27.26 -18.79
C GLN A 404 -36.10 -27.71 -17.37
N ARG A 405 -36.29 -26.86 -16.36
CA ARG A 405 -36.04 -27.21 -14.96
C ARG A 405 -37.09 -28.14 -14.40
N GLU A 406 -38.36 -27.92 -14.74
CA GLU A 406 -39.47 -28.79 -14.34
C GLU A 406 -39.26 -30.18 -14.96
N GLU A 407 -38.97 -30.26 -16.27
CA GLU A 407 -38.64 -31.53 -16.93
C GLU A 407 -37.41 -32.23 -16.33
N ALA A 408 -36.32 -31.49 -16.07
CA ALA A 408 -35.11 -32.07 -15.46
C ALA A 408 -35.36 -32.55 -14.01
N ALA A 409 -36.25 -31.86 -13.27
CA ALA A 409 -36.66 -32.28 -11.94
C ALA A 409 -37.55 -33.53 -11.99
N GLU A 410 -38.48 -33.61 -12.93
CA GLU A 410 -39.31 -34.79 -13.17
C GLU A 410 -38.46 -35.99 -13.60
N THR A 411 -37.48 -35.78 -14.48
CA THR A 411 -36.56 -36.83 -14.94
C THR A 411 -35.66 -37.32 -13.79
N LYS A 412 -35.18 -36.42 -12.92
CA LYS A 412 -34.44 -36.79 -11.69
C LYS A 412 -35.31 -37.50 -10.67
N ALA A 413 -36.55 -37.07 -10.47
CA ALA A 413 -37.52 -37.72 -9.59
C ALA A 413 -37.90 -39.12 -10.13
N THR A 414 -37.99 -39.27 -11.45
CA THR A 414 -38.26 -40.54 -12.14
C THR A 414 -37.06 -41.48 -12.01
N ASN A 415 -35.84 -40.99 -12.23
CA ASN A 415 -34.61 -41.77 -12.01
C ASN A 415 -34.38 -42.15 -10.54
N GLN A 416 -34.80 -41.32 -9.58
CA GLN A 416 -34.82 -41.69 -8.16
C GLN A 416 -35.94 -42.70 -7.83
N ARG A 417 -37.09 -42.63 -8.53
CA ARG A 417 -38.18 -43.61 -8.42
C ARG A 417 -37.80 -44.96 -9.03
N THR A 418 -37.14 -45.02 -10.18
CA THR A 418 -36.61 -46.26 -10.78
C THR A 418 -35.47 -46.88 -9.97
N LYS A 419 -34.61 -46.06 -9.33
CA LYS A 419 -33.65 -46.55 -8.32
C LYS A 419 -34.34 -47.11 -7.07
N LYS A 420 -35.56 -46.66 -6.75
CA LYS A 420 -36.40 -47.18 -5.64
C LYS A 420 -37.21 -48.42 -6.02
N THR A 421 -37.63 -48.58 -7.28
CA THR A 421 -38.40 -49.76 -7.74
C THR A 421 -37.53 -50.94 -8.17
N GLY A 422 -36.21 -50.75 -8.36
CA GLY A 422 -35.23 -51.84 -8.52
C GLY A 422 -34.68 -52.40 -7.20
N SER A 423 -35.21 -51.98 -6.04
CA SER A 423 -34.75 -52.40 -4.71
C SER A 423 -35.91 -53.00 -3.91
N GLU A 424 -36.46 -54.11 -4.38
CA GLU A 424 -37.33 -54.96 -3.58
C GLU A 424 -36.56 -56.19 -3.08
N THR A 425 -35.62 -55.95 -2.16
CA THR A 425 -35.11 -56.98 -1.24
C THR A 425 -34.98 -56.36 0.15
N THR A 426 -35.95 -56.73 0.99
CA THR A 426 -35.89 -56.86 2.45
C THR A 426 -35.48 -55.62 3.26
N LYS A 427 -36.49 -54.85 3.69
CA LYS A 427 -36.40 -53.97 4.87
C LYS A 427 -36.07 -54.81 6.11
N ARG A 428 -34.80 -54.83 6.53
CA ARG A 428 -34.48 -55.01 7.95
C ARG A 428 -34.54 -53.65 8.63
N LYS A 429 -35.35 -53.57 9.68
CA LYS A 429 -35.38 -52.47 10.65
C LYS A 429 -33.94 -52.14 11.04
N ALA A 430 -33.60 -50.85 11.04
CA ALA A 430 -32.42 -50.33 11.72
C ALA A 430 -32.55 -50.61 13.21
N ALA A 431 -32.15 -51.81 13.63
CA ALA A 431 -31.53 -51.98 14.93
C ALA A 431 -30.09 -51.48 14.76
N MET A 432 -29.60 -50.72 15.75
CA MET A 432 -28.19 -50.39 15.90
C MET A 432 -27.33 -51.64 15.66
N ALA A 433 -26.73 -51.77 14.48
CA ALA A 433 -25.65 -52.71 14.26
C ALA A 433 -24.40 -51.98 14.75
N LYS A 434 -23.95 -52.37 15.94
CA LYS A 434 -22.59 -52.11 16.40
C LYS A 434 -21.64 -52.28 15.22
N SER A 435 -20.81 -51.26 15.00
CA SER A 435 -19.58 -51.41 14.23
C SER A 435 -18.92 -52.75 14.62
N ARG A 436 -18.58 -53.62 13.66
CA ARG A 436 -17.77 -54.83 13.92
C ARG A 436 -16.35 -54.49 14.41
N PHE A 437 -16.05 -53.21 14.58
CA PHE A 437 -14.85 -52.67 15.21
C PHE A 437 -14.89 -52.76 16.76
N ASP A 438 -15.44 -53.86 17.29
CA ASP A 438 -15.17 -54.32 18.67
C ASP A 438 -13.99 -55.33 18.62
N ASP A 439 -13.52 -55.76 19.80
CA ASP A 439 -12.22 -56.37 20.16
C ASP A 439 -11.56 -57.41 19.22
N ASP A 440 -12.25 -57.91 18.20
CA ASP A 440 -11.78 -58.95 17.27
C ASP A 440 -10.85 -58.43 16.14
N VAL A 441 -10.92 -57.14 15.80
CA VAL A 441 -10.09 -56.51 14.73
C VAL A 441 -8.90 -55.73 15.31
N LYS A 442 -9.02 -55.22 16.54
CA LYS A 442 -7.96 -54.42 17.18
C LYS A 442 -6.77 -55.32 17.53
N LYS A 443 -5.59 -54.99 17.00
CA LYS A 443 -4.30 -55.63 17.28
C LYS A 443 -4.15 -57.08 16.78
N GLN A 444 -4.98 -57.50 15.82
CA GLN A 444 -4.85 -58.77 15.10
C GLN A 444 -4.47 -58.46 13.63
N PRO A 445 -3.70 -59.32 12.94
CA PRO A 445 -3.29 -59.12 11.55
C PRO A 445 -4.43 -59.47 10.57
N TYR A 446 -5.56 -58.78 10.68
CA TYR A 446 -6.80 -59.05 9.97
C TYR A 446 -6.67 -58.88 8.46
N LEU A 447 -6.08 -57.77 8.00
CA LEU A 447 -5.87 -57.49 6.57
C LEU A 447 -4.82 -58.43 5.97
N ALA A 448 -3.79 -58.80 6.73
CA ALA A 448 -2.80 -59.79 6.32
C ALA A 448 -3.39 -61.20 6.20
N THR A 449 -4.39 -61.53 7.02
CA THR A 449 -5.09 -62.83 6.92
C THR A 449 -5.90 -62.91 5.61
N LEU A 450 -6.61 -61.83 5.26
CA LEU A 450 -7.32 -61.70 3.98
C LEU A 450 -6.36 -61.79 2.77
N LEU A 451 -5.17 -61.19 2.88
CA LEU A 451 -4.12 -61.31 1.87
C LEU A 451 -3.56 -62.74 1.76
N LYS A 452 -3.47 -63.50 2.85
CA LYS A 452 -3.02 -64.92 2.84
C LYS A 452 -4.06 -65.89 2.29
N GLU A 453 -5.34 -65.55 2.40
CA GLU A 453 -6.45 -66.32 1.83
C GLU A 453 -6.66 -66.03 0.32
N SER A 454 -6.09 -64.92 -0.17
CA SER A 454 -6.04 -64.59 -1.60
C SER A 454 -4.91 -65.34 -2.30
N THR A 455 -5.20 -65.94 -3.46
CA THR A 455 -4.19 -66.61 -4.29
C THR A 455 -3.35 -65.65 -5.14
N GLU A 456 -3.71 -64.37 -5.20
CA GLU A 456 -3.03 -63.32 -5.98
C GLU A 456 -2.73 -62.07 -5.14
N LYS A 457 -1.72 -61.28 -5.55
CA LYS A 457 -1.35 -60.01 -4.92
C LYS A 457 -2.45 -58.97 -5.16
N LEU A 458 -3.04 -58.46 -4.08
CA LEU A 458 -4.16 -57.52 -4.15
C LEU A 458 -3.65 -56.07 -4.19
N THR A 459 -4.36 -55.21 -4.93
CA THR A 459 -4.19 -53.76 -4.83
C THR A 459 -4.86 -53.21 -3.56
N PRO A 460 -4.50 -52.00 -3.08
CA PRO A 460 -5.14 -51.39 -1.92
C PRO A 460 -6.66 -51.19 -2.07
N GLU A 461 -7.13 -50.95 -3.29
CA GLU A 461 -8.56 -50.76 -3.59
C GLU A 461 -9.33 -52.10 -3.51
N GLU A 462 -8.75 -53.18 -4.03
CA GLU A 462 -9.35 -54.53 -3.96
C GLU A 462 -9.35 -55.07 -2.52
N LEU A 463 -8.28 -54.80 -1.76
CA LEU A 463 -8.22 -55.18 -0.34
C LEU A 463 -9.23 -54.38 0.50
N PHE A 464 -9.48 -53.11 0.16
CA PHE A 464 -10.49 -52.29 0.81
C PHE A 464 -11.90 -52.85 0.62
N ASP A 465 -12.23 -53.21 -0.62
CA ASP A 465 -13.53 -53.78 -0.96
C ASP A 465 -13.73 -55.16 -0.29
N ALA A 466 -12.66 -55.95 -0.16
CA ALA A 466 -12.71 -57.26 0.51
C ALA A 466 -12.81 -57.18 2.04
N ALA A 467 -12.28 -56.12 2.67
CA ALA A 467 -12.22 -55.98 4.12
C ALA A 467 -13.58 -55.62 4.77
N ASP A 468 -14.54 -55.09 3.99
CA ASP A 468 -15.87 -54.66 4.47
C ASP A 468 -15.78 -53.74 5.72
N LEU A 469 -14.75 -52.87 5.75
CA LEU A 469 -14.48 -51.90 6.82
C LEU A 469 -14.87 -50.48 6.39
N PRO A 470 -15.32 -49.61 7.32
CA PRO A 470 -15.44 -48.18 7.04
C PRO A 470 -14.10 -47.60 6.58
N VAL A 471 -14.12 -46.69 5.60
CA VAL A 471 -12.91 -46.09 4.97
C VAL A 471 -11.88 -45.63 6.02
N THR A 472 -12.34 -44.90 7.05
CA THR A 472 -11.46 -44.36 8.09
C THR A 472 -10.82 -45.43 8.97
N ASP A 473 -11.44 -46.59 9.09
CA ASP A 473 -11.02 -47.68 9.96
C ASP A 473 -10.13 -48.67 9.21
N PHE A 474 -10.39 -48.88 7.92
CA PHE A 474 -9.50 -49.61 7.02
C PHE A 474 -8.10 -49.00 6.97
N TYR A 475 -7.98 -47.70 6.71
CA TYR A 475 -6.66 -47.05 6.62
C TYR A 475 -5.90 -47.04 7.96
N LYS A 476 -6.61 -47.03 9.10
CA LYS A 476 -5.97 -47.16 10.42
C LYS A 476 -5.42 -48.57 10.65
N GLN A 477 -6.19 -49.58 10.27
CA GLN A 477 -5.78 -50.97 10.41
C GLN A 477 -4.61 -51.29 9.46
N LEU A 478 -4.67 -50.83 8.20
CA LEU A 478 -3.61 -51.01 7.21
C LEU A 478 -2.30 -50.36 7.67
N ALA A 479 -2.36 -49.12 8.18
CA ALA A 479 -1.17 -48.46 8.74
C ALA A 479 -0.59 -49.23 9.93
N TRP A 480 -1.44 -49.76 10.81
CA TRP A 480 -0.99 -50.55 11.96
C TRP A 480 -0.35 -51.88 11.55
N GLU A 481 -0.92 -52.61 10.59
CA GLU A 481 -0.37 -53.90 10.13
C GLU A 481 0.93 -53.75 9.34
N ILE A 482 1.11 -52.64 8.59
CA ILE A 482 2.39 -52.29 7.95
C ILE A 482 3.44 -51.96 9.01
N GLU A 483 3.09 -51.14 10.01
CA GLU A 483 4.02 -50.72 11.07
C GLU A 483 4.49 -51.90 11.95
N ASN A 484 3.65 -52.93 12.12
CA ASN A 484 3.96 -54.14 12.87
C ASN A 484 4.53 -55.27 12.00
N GLY A 485 4.80 -55.02 10.71
CA GLY A 485 5.48 -55.96 9.80
C GLY A 485 4.63 -57.15 9.36
N HIS A 486 3.30 -57.03 9.41
CA HIS A 486 2.38 -58.07 8.93
C HIS A 486 2.05 -57.93 7.44
N ILE A 487 2.23 -56.73 6.87
CA ILE A 487 2.00 -56.42 5.46
C ILE A 487 3.19 -55.64 4.89
N SER A 488 3.65 -56.02 3.71
CA SER A 488 4.59 -55.27 2.88
C SER A 488 3.85 -54.49 1.80
N ASP A 489 4.20 -53.21 1.64
CA ASP A 489 3.65 -52.31 0.62
C ASP A 489 4.74 -51.95 -0.40
N ASP A 490 4.57 -52.40 -1.64
CA ASP A 490 5.47 -52.11 -2.77
C ASP A 490 4.87 -51.07 -3.74
N VAL A 491 4.15 -50.08 -3.20
CA VAL A 491 3.56 -48.90 -3.88
C VAL A 491 2.44 -49.23 -4.88
N LYS A 492 2.37 -50.46 -5.39
CA LYS A 492 1.35 -50.93 -6.35
C LYS A 492 0.55 -52.13 -5.85
N THR A 493 1.10 -52.93 -4.94
CA THR A 493 0.48 -54.16 -4.44
C THR A 493 0.81 -54.35 -2.97
N LEU A 494 -0.12 -54.96 -2.23
CA LEU A 494 0.05 -55.32 -0.82
C LEU A 494 0.25 -56.83 -0.70
N GLU A 495 1.21 -57.23 0.13
CA GLU A 495 1.53 -58.64 0.40
C GLU A 495 1.62 -58.91 1.89
N ALA A 496 1.07 -60.02 2.36
CA ALA A 496 1.24 -60.43 3.75
C ALA A 496 2.61 -61.05 3.97
N LEU A 497 3.28 -60.69 5.07
CA LEU A 497 4.59 -61.21 5.46
C LEU A 497 4.51 -62.46 6.35
#